data_AF-A0ABD2CTH3-F1
#
_entry.id   AF-A0ABD2CTH3-F1
#
_cell.length_a   1.000
_cell.length_b   1.000
_cell.length_c   1.000
_cell.angle_alpha   90.00
_cell.angle_beta   90.00
_cell.angle_gamma   90.00
#
_symmetry.space_group_name_H-M   'P 1'
#
loop_
_entity.id
_entity.type
_entity.pdbx_description
1 polymer ?
#
loop_
_entity_poly.entity_id
_entity_poly.type
_entity_poly.pdbx_seq_one_letter_code
_entity_poly.pdbx_strand_id
1 'polypeptide(L)' 'MQKYDSILIHTGYYEIDQATINLALREDCKIFTTMVTPKKHRFLKETFPSINENHIENS' A
#
# COMPACT_ATOMS: atom_id res chain seq x y z
N MET A 1 -13.82 -4.20 -4.58
CA MET A 1 -13.67 -2.94 -3.82
C MET A 1 -14.64 -1.94 -4.42
N GLN A 2 -15.43 -1.27 -3.59
CA GLN A 2 -16.18 -0.12 -4.06
C GLN A 2 -15.26 1.10 -4.09
N LYS A 3 -15.57 2.03 -4.99
CA LYS A 3 -14.84 3.28 -5.09
C LYS A 3 -14.81 3.98 -3.73
N TYR A 4 -13.65 4.50 -3.31
CA TYR A 4 -13.43 5.16 -2.02
C TYR A 4 -13.43 4.26 -0.76
N ASP A 5 -13.48 2.93 -0.92
CA ASP A 5 -13.30 2.01 0.21
C ASP A 5 -11.91 2.13 0.85
N SER A 6 -11.79 1.61 2.07
CA SER A 6 -10.49 1.41 2.73
C SER A 6 -10.06 -0.06 2.63
N ILE A 7 -8.79 -0.30 2.33
CA ILE A 7 -8.19 -1.63 2.23
C ILE A 7 -6.92 -1.71 3.07
N LEU A 8 -6.74 -2.84 3.77
CA LEU A 8 -5.50 -3.21 4.45
C LEU A 8 -4.79 -4.31 3.64
N ILE A 9 -3.56 -4.04 3.20
CA ILE A 9 -2.70 -4.99 2.48
C ILE A 9 -1.57 -5.35 3.41
N HIS A 10 -1.38 -6.64 3.75
CA HIS A 10 -0.44 -6.97 4.82
C HIS A 10 0.99 -6.56 4.47
N THR A 11 1.57 -7.01 3.35
CA THR A 11 3.02 -6.84 3.13
C THR A 11 3.42 -5.87 2.03
N GLY A 12 2.47 -5.22 1.34
CA GLY A 12 2.65 -4.13 0.34
C GLY A 12 3.77 -4.26 -0.71
N TYR A 13 4.46 -5.41 -0.79
CA TYR A 13 5.80 -5.55 -1.37
C TYR A 13 5.84 -6.66 -2.41
N TYR A 14 5.11 -7.76 -2.19
CA TYR A 14 5.08 -8.85 -3.16
C TYR A 14 4.28 -8.43 -4.40
N GLU A 15 4.49 -9.14 -5.51
CA GLU A 15 3.89 -8.81 -6.82
C GLU A 15 2.36 -8.70 -6.74
N ILE A 16 1.72 -9.60 -5.98
CA ILE A 16 0.27 -9.56 -5.74
C ILE A 16 -0.16 -8.34 -4.92
N ASP A 17 0.65 -7.92 -3.95
CA ASP A 17 0.39 -6.73 -3.14
C ASP A 17 0.48 -5.49 -4.04
N GLN A 18 1.51 -5.40 -4.87
CA GLN A 18 1.70 -4.29 -5.82
C GLN A 18 0.57 -4.21 -6.85
N ALA A 19 0.11 -5.35 -7.37
CA ALA A 19 -1.05 -5.39 -8.25
C ALA A 19 -2.32 -4.90 -7.53
N THR A 20 -2.51 -5.30 -6.28
CA THR A 20 -3.63 -4.85 -5.44
C THR A 20 -3.57 -3.35 -5.17
N ILE A 21 -2.39 -2.80 -4.87
CA ILE A 21 -2.17 -1.36 -4.69
C ILE A 21 -2.56 -0.60 -5.96
N ASN A 22 -2.10 -1.04 -7.13
CA ASN A 22 -2.43 -0.39 -8.39
C ASN A 22 -3.95 -0.37 -8.67
N LEU A 23 -4.64 -1.46 -8.37
CA LEU A 23 -6.10 -1.51 -8.50
C LEU A 23 -6.78 -0.57 -7.49
N ALA A 24 -6.33 -0.57 -6.24
CA ALA A 24 -6.87 0.28 -5.17
C ALA A 24 -6.70 1.78 -5.49
N LEU A 25 -5.55 2.17 -6.02
CA LEU A 25 -5.30 3.54 -6.45
C LEU A 25 -6.21 3.97 -7.59
N ARG A 26 -6.51 3.08 -8.55
CA ARG A 26 -7.45 3.34 -9.65
C ARG A 26 -8.88 3.60 -9.15
N GLU A 27 -9.26 2.93 -8.07
CA GLU A 27 -10.59 3.04 -7.45
C GLU A 27 -10.66 4.13 -6.37
N ASP A 28 -9.66 5.03 -6.28
CA ASP A 28 -9.57 6.09 -5.28
C ASP A 28 -9.68 5.56 -3.82
N CYS A 29 -9.23 4.34 -3.57
CA CYS A 29 -9.33 3.71 -2.25
C CYS A 29 -8.25 4.22 -1.29
N LYS A 30 -8.59 4.24 0.01
CA LYS A 30 -7.61 4.45 1.08
C LYS A 30 -6.84 3.16 1.35
N ILE A 31 -5.53 3.22 1.20
CA ILE A 31 -4.65 2.07 1.37
C ILE A 31 -3.94 2.16 2.72
N PHE A 32 -3.97 1.05 3.46
CA PHE A 32 -3.16 0.79 4.65
C PHE A 32 -2.28 -0.45 4.40
N THR A 33 -1.05 -0.46 4.90
CA THR A 33 -0.16 -1.61 4.73
C THR A 33 0.84 -1.74 5.87
N THR A 34 1.37 -2.95 6.11
CA THR A 34 2.45 -3.14 7.08
C THR A 34 3.79 -3.46 6.42
N MET A 35 4.89 -3.01 7.03
CA MET A 35 6.26 -3.20 6.53
C MET A 35 7.16 -3.74 7.63
N VAL A 36 7.96 -4.76 7.30
CA VAL A 36 8.86 -5.42 8.27
C VAL A 36 10.26 -4.78 8.29
N THR A 37 10.67 -4.13 7.20
CA THR A 37 12.06 -3.62 7.06
C THR A 37 12.10 -2.22 6.45
N PRO A 38 13.10 -1.39 6.83
CA PRO A 38 13.31 -0.07 6.23
C PRO A 38 13.48 -0.12 4.71
N LYS A 39 14.10 -1.19 4.17
CA LYS A 39 14.27 -1.39 2.73
C LYS A 39 12.93 -1.54 2.01
N LYS A 40 12.03 -2.37 2.54
CA LYS A 40 10.68 -2.57 1.97
C LYS A 40 9.84 -1.30 2.11
N HIS A 41 9.96 -0.60 3.25
CA HIS A 41 9.31 0.69 3.45
C HIS A 41 9.76 1.75 2.43
N ARG A 42 11.07 1.85 2.18
CA ARG A 42 11.63 2.77 1.16
C ARG A 42 11.13 2.42 -0.24
N PHE A 43 11.15 1.14 -0.61
CA PHE A 43 10.63 0.66 -1.89
C PHE A 43 9.17 1.08 -2.10
N LEU A 44 8.31 0.89 -1.09
CA LEU A 44 6.90 1.25 -1.17
C LEU A 44 6.71 2.76 -1.40
N LYS A 45 7.44 3.60 -0.67
CA LYS A 45 7.37 5.07 -0.82
C LYS A 45 7.83 5.55 -2.18
N GLU A 46 8.91 4.97 -2.71
CA GLU A 46 9.45 5.33 -4.02
C GLU A 46 8.55 4.84 -5.16
N THR A 47 7.90 3.69 -5.00
CA THR A 47 7.04 3.07 -6.03
C THR A 47 5.62 3.65 -6.04
N PHE A 48 5.06 3.95 -4.85
CA PHE A 48 3.68 4.41 -4.68
C PHE A 48 3.62 5.68 -3.81
N PRO A 49 4.13 6.83 -4.31
CA PRO A 49 4.20 8.08 -3.54
C PRO A 49 2.82 8.66 -3.17
N SER A 50 1.74 8.15 -3.76
CA SER A 50 0.35 8.51 -3.43
C SER A 50 -0.17 7.88 -2.15
N ILE A 51 0.49 6.84 -1.62
CA ILE A 51 0.12 6.25 -0.33
C ILE A 51 0.59 7.17 0.79
N ASN A 52 -0.33 7.53 1.68
CA ASN A 52 -0.01 8.34 2.85
C ASN A 52 0.94 7.58 3.78
N GLU A 53 2.05 8.21 4.16
CA GLU A 53 3.04 7.65 5.07
C GLU A 53 2.43 7.23 6.42
N ASN A 54 1.43 7.98 6.91
CA ASN A 54 0.73 7.67 8.16
C ASN A 54 -0.16 6.41 8.07
N HIS A 55 -0.26 5.77 6.90
CA HIS A 55 -1.00 4.52 6.71
C HIS A 55 -0.07 3.31 6.56
N ILE A 56 1.24 3.51 6.74
CA ILE A 56 2.25 2.46 6.66
C ILE A 56 2.73 2.15 8.07
N GLU A 57 2.31 1.02 8.60
CA GLU A 57 2.67 0.59 9.96
C GLU A 57 3.78 -0.47 9.95
N ASN A 58 4.42 -0.69 11.10
CA ASN A 58 5.35 -1.81 11.25
C ASN A 58 4.57 -3.11 11.51
N SER A 59 5.03 -4.22 10.92
CA SER A 59 4.41 -5.54 11.11
C SER A 59 5.05 -6.35 12.23
#